data_AF-A0A1G4IV37-F1
#
_entry.id   AF-A0A1G4IV37-F1
#
_cell.length_a   1.000
_cell.length_b   1.000
_cell.length_c   1.000
_cell.angle_alpha   90.00
_cell.angle_beta   90.00
_cell.angle_gamma   90.00
#
_symmetry.space_group_name_H-M   'P 1'
#
loop_
_entity.id
_entity.type
_entity.pdbx_description
1 polymer ?
#
loop_
_entity_poly.entity_id
_entity_poly.type
_entity_poly.pdbx_seq_one_letter_code
_entity_poly.pdbx_strand_id
1 'polypeptide(L)'
;MFRQVMGLFRAQSQESLIKQYTHDLASLTSKIHQLDQSLKKKDVGKAKWHKWCYLYGSSLLALFNAVLYLQLADKHFVIASLIVSVIVFVFLKWGIDKWYEFFTQRTLRKMDQLRAAHQEKLEALKQKTHFYSTNSLIQRFSSGEHQEEDAVTLMDEEMKTKYDELHKLRQELATFQKQENPQESQVQRDKWFDKVLDVIGGGDVKLESQVKSIVCGKCEKHAGSYRIAGLRLQYVCPLCNWRYDSEEKKDEPKHELVDIVENLNTDRTQQSNVTSK
;
A
#
# COMPACT_ATOMS: atom_id res chain seq x y z
N MET A 1 -10.70 -22.05 -54.17
CA MET A 1 -9.68 -21.03 -53.81
C MET A 1 -10.22 -19.88 -52.96
N PHE A 2 -11.42 -19.35 -53.20
CA PHE A 2 -11.96 -18.20 -52.44
C PHE A 2 -12.09 -18.39 -50.91
N ARG A 3 -12.37 -19.61 -50.43
CA ARG A 3 -12.52 -19.89 -48.98
C ARG A 3 -11.22 -19.75 -48.16
N GLN A 4 -10.06 -20.07 -48.75
CA GLN A 4 -8.76 -19.94 -48.06
C GLN A 4 -8.31 -18.48 -47.96
N VAL A 5 -8.55 -17.69 -49.00
CA VAL A 5 -8.21 -16.26 -49.00
C VAL A 5 -9.05 -15.50 -47.97
N MET A 6 -10.33 -15.85 -47.82
CA MET A 6 -11.22 -15.24 -46.82
C MET A 6 -10.79 -15.53 -45.37
N GLY A 7 -10.22 -16.71 -45.12
CA GLY A 7 -9.68 -17.09 -43.80
C GLY A 7 -8.42 -16.31 -43.40
N LEU A 8 -7.50 -16.11 -44.35
CA LEU A 8 -6.29 -15.30 -44.13
C LEU A 8 -6.62 -13.83 -43.86
N PHE A 9 -7.55 -13.24 -44.63
CA PHE A 9 -8.03 -11.88 -44.37
C PHE A 9 -8.68 -11.74 -42.99
N ARG A 10 -9.48 -12.74 -42.57
CA ARG A 10 -10.11 -12.73 -41.25
C ARG A 10 -9.09 -12.84 -40.11
N ALA A 11 -8.09 -13.72 -40.24
CA ALA A 11 -7.02 -13.86 -39.24
C ALA A 11 -6.18 -12.57 -39.10
N GLN A 12 -5.78 -11.97 -40.22
CA GLN A 12 -5.01 -10.73 -40.22
C GLN A 12 -5.81 -9.54 -39.64
N SER A 13 -7.13 -9.51 -39.85
CA SER A 13 -8.01 -8.51 -39.24
C SER A 13 -8.16 -8.66 -37.72
N GLN A 14 -8.08 -9.89 -37.20
CA GLN A 14 -8.21 -10.16 -35.78
C GLN A 14 -6.91 -9.83 -35.02
N GLU A 15 -5.76 -10.11 -35.63
CA GLU A 15 -4.45 -9.76 -35.05
C GLU A 15 -4.26 -8.24 -34.94
N SER A 16 -4.65 -7.50 -35.98
CA SER A 16 -4.59 -6.03 -35.96
C SER A 16 -5.54 -5.43 -34.92
N LEU A 17 -6.75 -5.98 -34.77
CA LEU A 17 -7.67 -5.62 -33.69
C LEU A 17 -7.05 -5.85 -32.31
N ILE A 18 -6.48 -7.02 -32.05
CA ILE A 18 -5.84 -7.33 -30.76
C ILE A 18 -4.71 -6.33 -30.48
N LYS A 19 -3.85 -6.04 -31.46
CA LYS A 19 -2.76 -5.05 -31.35
C LYS A 19 -3.28 -3.65 -31.00
N GLN A 20 -4.41 -3.23 -31.57
CA GLN A 20 -5.01 -1.93 -31.25
C GLN A 20 -5.52 -1.89 -29.81
N TYR A 21 -6.22 -2.93 -29.35
CA TYR A 21 -6.74 -3.00 -27.99
C TYR A 21 -5.62 -3.09 -26.95
N THR A 22 -4.53 -3.84 -27.21
CA THR A 22 -3.39 -3.90 -26.29
C THR A 22 -2.69 -2.56 -26.16
N HIS A 23 -2.51 -1.84 -27.27
CA HIS A 23 -1.98 -0.49 -27.26
C HIS A 23 -2.90 0.47 -26.47
N ASP A 24 -4.20 0.42 -26.70
CA ASP A 24 -5.17 1.25 -25.98
C ASP A 24 -5.16 0.98 -24.47
N LEU A 25 -5.15 -0.30 -24.05
CA LEU A 25 -5.06 -0.71 -22.65
C LEU A 25 -3.75 -0.26 -21.99
N ALA A 26 -2.62 -0.39 -22.70
CA ALA A 26 -1.33 0.11 -22.23
C ALA A 26 -1.33 1.64 -22.09
N SER A 27 -1.98 2.34 -23.02
CA SER A 27 -2.12 3.80 -22.97
C SER A 27 -3.00 4.26 -21.79
N LEU A 28 -4.07 3.54 -21.48
CA LEU A 28 -4.93 3.83 -20.31
C LEU A 28 -4.19 3.54 -19.01
N THR A 29 -3.51 2.40 -18.92
CA THR A 29 -2.74 2.00 -17.74
C THR A 29 -1.64 3.01 -17.43
N SER A 30 -0.90 3.47 -18.45
CA SER A 30 0.14 4.48 -18.27
C SER A 30 -0.44 5.83 -17.80
N LYS A 31 -1.58 6.27 -18.35
CA LYS A 31 -2.30 7.47 -17.89
C LYS A 31 -2.77 7.35 -16.44
N ILE A 32 -3.31 6.18 -16.05
CA ILE A 32 -3.69 5.89 -14.66
C ILE A 32 -2.46 6.01 -13.76
N HIS A 33 -1.34 5.39 -14.14
CA HIS A 33 -0.10 5.44 -13.36
C HIS A 33 0.45 6.87 -13.21
N GLN A 34 0.46 7.65 -14.28
CA GLN A 34 0.90 9.06 -14.25
C GLN A 34 0.03 9.93 -13.33
N LEU A 35 -1.30 9.71 -13.33
CA LEU A 35 -2.22 10.43 -12.47
C LEU A 35 -2.03 10.04 -11.00
N ASP A 36 -1.88 8.74 -10.70
CA ASP A 36 -1.60 8.24 -9.35
C ASP A 36 -0.29 8.84 -8.80
N GLN A 37 0.76 8.84 -9.60
CA GLN A 37 2.05 9.41 -9.21
C GLN A 37 1.95 10.92 -8.96
N SER A 38 1.16 11.63 -9.78
CA SER A 38 0.92 13.06 -9.62
C SER A 38 0.13 13.38 -8.34
N LEU A 39 -0.85 12.54 -7.99
CA LEU A 39 -1.59 12.65 -6.73
C LEU A 39 -0.67 12.43 -5.53
N LYS A 40 0.12 11.36 -5.52
CA LYS A 40 1.06 11.05 -4.43
C LYS A 40 2.08 12.17 -4.19
N LYS A 41 2.60 12.79 -5.27
CA LYS A 41 3.50 13.96 -5.18
C LYS A 41 2.80 15.16 -4.56
N LYS A 42 1.56 15.46 -4.98
CA LYS A 42 0.75 16.56 -4.41
C LYS A 42 0.42 16.33 -2.93
N ASP A 43 0.14 15.10 -2.53
CA ASP A 43 -0.15 14.77 -1.13
C ASP A 43 1.06 14.98 -0.21
N VAL A 44 2.28 14.73 -0.71
CA VAL A 44 3.51 15.08 0.03
C VAL A 44 3.66 16.59 0.16
N GLY A 45 3.37 17.33 -0.92
CA GLY A 45 3.37 18.79 -0.91
C GLY A 45 2.37 19.36 0.09
N LYS A 46 1.14 18.83 0.12
CA LYS A 46 0.06 19.25 1.03
C LYS A 46 0.49 19.16 2.50
N ALA A 47 1.07 18.04 2.92
CA ALA A 47 1.49 17.85 4.31
C ALA A 47 2.54 18.89 4.74
N LYS A 48 3.50 19.21 3.86
CA LYS A 48 4.52 20.24 4.12
C LYS A 48 3.92 21.63 4.16
N TRP A 49 3.05 21.93 3.19
CA TRP A 49 2.40 23.23 3.09
C TRP A 49 1.50 23.47 4.30
N HIS A 50 0.77 22.47 4.80
CA HIS A 50 0.04 22.57 6.06
C HIS A 50 0.93 22.91 7.25
N LYS A 51 2.05 22.19 7.43
CA LYS A 51 3.00 22.47 8.53
C LYS A 51 3.53 23.91 8.43
N TRP A 52 3.94 24.34 7.24
CA TRP A 52 4.45 25.69 7.02
C TRP A 52 3.36 26.75 7.21
N CYS A 53 2.20 26.61 6.58
CA CYS A 53 1.09 27.55 6.74
C CYS A 53 0.61 27.66 8.19
N TYR A 54 0.60 26.57 8.95
CA TYR A 54 0.23 26.61 10.36
C TYR A 54 1.29 27.33 11.20
N LEU A 55 2.58 27.02 11.01
CA LEU A 55 3.68 27.68 11.71
C LEU A 55 3.76 29.18 11.39
N TYR A 56 3.79 29.54 10.10
CA TYR A 56 3.86 30.94 9.67
C TYR A 56 2.56 31.68 9.95
N GLY A 57 1.40 31.05 9.76
CA GLY A 57 0.09 31.64 10.04
C GLY A 57 -0.09 31.94 11.52
N SER A 58 0.24 30.99 12.40
CA SER A 58 0.19 31.21 13.85
C SER A 58 1.18 32.27 14.31
N SER A 59 2.39 32.29 13.75
CA SER A 59 3.42 33.29 14.08
C SER A 59 3.00 34.71 13.65
N LEU A 60 2.47 34.85 12.43
CA LEU A 60 1.97 36.13 11.91
C LEU A 60 0.76 36.64 12.70
N LEU A 61 -0.18 35.75 13.06
CA LEU A 61 -1.35 36.07 13.86
C LEU A 61 -0.95 36.58 15.25
N ALA A 62 0.03 35.92 15.89
CA ALA A 62 0.55 36.33 17.19
C ALA A 62 1.22 37.71 17.12
N LEU A 63 2.03 37.98 16.10
CA LEU A 63 2.65 39.29 15.89
C LEU A 63 1.60 40.38 15.62
N PHE A 64 0.60 40.10 14.79
CA PHE A 64 -0.48 41.05 14.51
C PHE A 64 -1.27 41.41 15.77
N ASN A 65 -1.62 40.42 16.59
CA ASN A 65 -2.28 40.67 17.88
C ASN A 65 -1.38 41.42 18.87
N ALA A 66 -0.07 41.14 18.90
CA ALA A 66 0.89 41.86 19.75
C ALA A 66 1.02 43.34 19.36
N VAL A 67 1.03 43.67 18.06
CA VAL A 67 1.06 45.05 17.58
C VAL A 67 -0.24 45.79 17.93
N LEU A 68 -1.40 45.15 17.75
CA LEU A 68 -2.69 45.72 18.13
C LEU A 68 -2.80 45.97 19.63
N TYR A 69 -2.23 45.09 20.46
CA TYR A 69 -2.16 45.27 21.91
C TYR A 69 -1.35 46.52 22.31
N LEU A 70 -0.30 46.85 21.55
CA LEU A 70 0.50 48.05 21.81
C LEU A 70 -0.16 49.34 21.30
N GLN A 71 -0.98 49.26 20.24
CA GLN A 71 -1.62 50.44 19.63
C GLN A 71 -2.96 50.81 20.26
N LEU A 72 -3.72 49.85 20.80
CA LEU A 72 -5.05 50.09 21.37
C LEU A 72 -5.05 49.85 22.89
N ALA A 73 -5.29 50.91 23.67
CA ALA A 73 -5.34 50.85 25.14
C ALA A 73 -6.65 50.29 25.71
N ASP A 74 -7.73 50.27 24.91
CA ASP A 74 -9.05 49.81 25.34
C ASP A 74 -9.18 48.28 25.31
N LYS A 75 -9.31 47.69 26.51
CA LYS A 75 -9.38 46.23 26.71
C LYS A 75 -10.48 45.54 25.89
N HIS A 76 -11.64 46.17 25.74
CA HIS A 76 -12.78 45.56 25.03
C HIS A 76 -12.56 45.43 23.53
N PHE A 77 -11.93 46.42 22.89
CA PHE A 77 -11.63 46.38 21.46
C PHE A 77 -10.52 45.36 21.13
N VAL A 78 -9.53 45.22 22.02
CA VAL A 78 -8.49 44.19 21.89
C VAL A 78 -9.09 42.78 21.97
N ILE A 79 -9.98 42.51 22.93
CA ILE A 79 -10.64 41.21 23.07
C ILE A 79 -11.51 40.90 21.83
N ALA A 80 -12.28 41.86 21.33
CA ALA A 80 -13.10 41.67 20.15
C ALA A 80 -12.24 41.37 18.89
N SER A 81 -11.13 42.09 18.71
CA SER A 81 -10.21 41.88 17.58
C SER A 81 -9.56 40.49 17.61
N LEU A 82 -9.18 40.01 18.80
CA LEU A 82 -8.60 38.67 18.97
C LEU A 82 -9.59 37.57 18.56
N ILE A 83 -10.85 37.69 18.97
CA ILE A 83 -11.91 36.74 18.60
C ILE A 83 -12.13 36.73 17.08
N VAL A 84 -12.23 37.91 16.46
CA VAL A 84 -12.40 38.03 15.00
C VAL A 84 -11.21 37.41 14.25
N SER A 85 -9.99 37.65 14.71
CA SER A 85 -8.75 37.10 14.14
C SER A 85 -8.75 35.57 14.14
N VAL A 86 -9.13 34.94 15.26
CA VAL A 86 -9.25 33.48 15.38
C VAL A 86 -10.35 32.94 14.47
N ILE A 87 -11.50 33.58 14.42
CA ILE A 87 -12.62 33.19 13.55
C ILE A 87 -12.20 33.22 12.08
N VAL A 88 -11.58 34.31 11.62
CA VAL A 88 -11.09 34.46 10.24
C VAL A 88 -10.06 33.38 9.91
N PHE A 89 -9.15 33.06 10.83
CA PHE A 89 -8.17 32.01 10.64
C PHE A 89 -8.82 30.62 10.47
N VAL A 90 -9.83 30.29 11.28
CA VAL A 90 -10.58 29.03 11.17
C VAL A 90 -11.34 28.94 9.85
N PHE A 91 -12.03 30.01 9.44
CA PHE A 91 -12.73 30.05 8.16
C PHE A 91 -11.79 29.94 6.97
N LEU A 92 -10.63 30.61 7.00
CA LEU A 92 -9.62 30.51 5.96
C LEU A 92 -9.08 29.08 5.86
N LYS A 93 -8.78 28.43 7.00
CA LYS A 93 -8.33 27.04 7.04
C LYS A 93 -9.39 26.11 6.44
N TRP A 94 -10.64 26.26 6.86
CA TRP A 94 -11.75 25.45 6.37
C TRP A 94 -11.97 25.64 4.87
N GLY A 95 -11.93 26.88 4.37
CA GLY A 95 -12.07 27.19 2.95
C GLY A 95 -10.95 26.56 2.11
N ILE A 96 -9.71 26.65 2.57
CA ILE A 96 -8.54 26.03 1.92
C ILE A 96 -8.70 24.51 1.90
N ASP A 97 -8.99 23.89 3.04
CA ASP A 97 -9.18 22.44 3.13
C ASP A 97 -10.28 21.96 2.18
N LYS A 98 -11.41 22.67 2.15
CA LYS A 98 -12.55 22.34 1.29
C LYS A 98 -12.22 22.50 -0.19
N TRP A 99 -11.48 23.55 -0.55
CA TRP A 99 -11.02 23.77 -1.91
C TRP A 99 -10.11 22.63 -2.39
N TYR A 100 -9.15 22.21 -1.55
CA TYR A 100 -8.25 21.11 -1.86
C TYR A 100 -9.00 19.78 -1.97
N GLU A 101 -9.92 19.48 -1.06
CA GLU A 101 -10.77 18.29 -1.13
C GLU A 101 -11.56 18.25 -2.44
N PHE A 102 -12.18 19.36 -2.81
CA PHE A 102 -12.97 19.46 -4.04
C PHE A 102 -12.12 19.22 -5.29
N PHE A 103 -10.92 19.80 -5.34
CA PHE A 103 -10.00 19.59 -6.45
C PHE A 103 -9.48 18.14 -6.51
N THR A 104 -9.15 17.54 -5.37
CA THR A 104 -8.73 16.14 -5.28
C THR A 104 -9.84 15.20 -5.72
N GLN A 105 -11.08 15.43 -5.28
CA GLN A 105 -12.25 14.65 -5.69
C GLN A 105 -12.47 14.69 -7.21
N ARG A 106 -12.31 15.85 -7.85
CA ARG A 106 -12.37 15.96 -9.32
C ARG A 106 -11.30 15.09 -10.00
N THR A 107 -10.11 15.01 -9.41
CA THR A 107 -9.01 14.19 -9.95
C THR A 107 -9.28 12.69 -9.74
N LEU A 108 -9.75 12.30 -8.55
CA LEU A 108 -10.12 10.92 -8.24
C LEU A 108 -11.21 10.40 -9.18
N ARG A 109 -12.27 11.18 -9.41
CA ARG A 109 -13.34 10.83 -10.36
C ARG A 109 -12.83 10.57 -11.77
N LYS A 110 -11.86 11.36 -12.25
CA LYS A 110 -11.23 11.11 -13.56
C LYS A 110 -10.48 9.78 -13.56
N MET A 111 -9.78 9.43 -12.49
CA MET A 111 -9.12 8.12 -12.39
C MET A 111 -10.11 6.97 -12.43
N ASP A 112 -11.24 7.09 -11.74
CA ASP A 112 -12.29 6.07 -11.76
C ASP A 112 -12.92 5.92 -13.14
N GLN A 113 -13.13 7.04 -13.86
CA GLN A 113 -13.55 7.01 -15.26
C GLN A 113 -12.53 6.29 -16.16
N LEU A 114 -11.22 6.52 -15.96
CA LEU A 114 -10.19 5.82 -16.72
C LEU A 114 -10.16 4.30 -16.41
N ARG A 115 -10.37 3.92 -15.14
CA ARG A 115 -10.49 2.50 -14.75
C ARG A 115 -11.73 1.85 -15.34
N ALA A 116 -12.86 2.55 -15.34
CA ALA A 116 -14.09 2.07 -15.97
C ALA A 116 -13.89 1.86 -17.49
N ALA A 117 -13.27 2.84 -18.17
CA ALA A 117 -12.93 2.71 -19.60
C ALA A 117 -11.95 1.55 -19.86
N HIS A 118 -11.01 1.29 -18.95
CA HIS A 118 -10.11 0.14 -19.05
C HIS A 118 -10.88 -1.18 -18.95
N GLN A 119 -11.78 -1.30 -17.98
CA GLN A 119 -12.62 -2.49 -17.79
C GLN A 119 -13.54 -2.73 -18.99
N GLU A 120 -14.19 -1.68 -19.49
CA GLU A 120 -15.06 -1.73 -20.68
C GLU A 120 -14.28 -2.21 -21.92
N LYS A 121 -13.09 -1.67 -22.16
CA LYS A 121 -12.24 -2.08 -23.29
C LYS A 121 -11.77 -3.53 -23.15
N LEU A 122 -11.48 -3.97 -21.94
CA LEU A 122 -11.10 -5.36 -21.65
C LEU A 122 -12.27 -6.31 -21.91
N GLU A 123 -13.48 -5.96 -21.49
CA GLU A 123 -14.70 -6.74 -21.73
C GLU A 123 -15.05 -6.80 -23.23
N ALA A 124 -14.96 -5.68 -23.94
CA ALA A 124 -15.15 -5.63 -25.38
C ALA A 124 -14.15 -6.53 -26.13
N LEU A 125 -12.89 -6.58 -25.67
CA LEU A 125 -11.89 -7.48 -26.22
C LEU A 125 -12.27 -8.94 -25.96
N LYS A 126 -12.63 -9.31 -24.71
CA LYS A 126 -13.06 -10.68 -24.35
C LYS A 126 -14.26 -11.16 -25.16
N GLN A 127 -15.22 -10.26 -25.43
CA GLN A 127 -16.39 -10.58 -26.24
C GLN A 127 -16.01 -10.84 -27.70
N LYS A 128 -15.19 -9.97 -28.30
CA LYS A 128 -14.75 -10.10 -29.71
C LYS A 128 -13.84 -11.31 -29.95
N THR A 129 -13.05 -11.71 -28.96
CA THR A 129 -12.19 -12.90 -29.05
C THR A 129 -12.91 -14.19 -28.64
N HIS A 130 -14.23 -14.13 -28.39
CA HIS A 130 -15.01 -15.27 -27.91
C HIS A 130 -14.44 -15.94 -26.65
N PHE A 131 -13.70 -15.17 -25.83
CA PHE A 131 -12.98 -15.67 -24.67
C PHE A 131 -13.90 -16.39 -23.69
N TYR A 132 -15.08 -15.84 -23.38
CA TYR A 132 -16.01 -16.49 -22.45
C TYR A 132 -16.54 -17.83 -22.97
N SER A 133 -16.80 -17.95 -24.28
CA SER A 133 -17.29 -19.21 -24.86
C SER A 133 -16.20 -20.28 -24.86
N THR A 134 -14.97 -19.90 -25.20
CA THR A 134 -13.85 -20.85 -25.24
C THR A 134 -13.39 -21.19 -23.84
N ASN A 135 -13.37 -20.23 -22.91
CA ASN A 135 -12.99 -20.47 -21.53
C ASN A 135 -14.03 -21.34 -20.81
N SER A 136 -15.33 -21.08 -20.96
CA SER A 136 -16.36 -21.98 -20.39
C SER A 136 -16.30 -23.39 -20.97
N LEU A 137 -16.01 -23.53 -22.28
CA LEU A 137 -15.82 -24.83 -22.91
C LEU A 137 -14.59 -25.55 -22.34
N ILE A 138 -13.45 -24.88 -22.30
CA ILE A 138 -12.21 -25.41 -21.71
C ILE A 138 -12.47 -25.77 -20.26
N GLN A 139 -13.14 -24.93 -19.48
CA GLN A 139 -13.41 -25.17 -18.07
C GLN A 139 -14.27 -26.42 -17.88
N ARG A 140 -15.33 -26.58 -18.67
CA ARG A 140 -16.20 -27.75 -18.62
C ARG A 140 -15.46 -29.06 -18.99
N PHE A 141 -14.60 -29.02 -20.00
CA PHE A 141 -13.87 -30.21 -20.47
C PHE A 141 -12.56 -30.48 -19.72
N SER A 142 -11.92 -29.44 -19.20
CA SER A 142 -10.71 -29.53 -18.37
C SER A 142 -11.03 -29.97 -16.95
N SER A 143 -12.25 -29.70 -16.45
CA SER A 143 -12.66 -30.10 -15.11
C SER A 143 -13.30 -31.48 -15.09
N GLY A 144 -13.76 -32.04 -16.22
CA GLY A 144 -14.42 -33.35 -16.24
C GLY A 144 -15.82 -33.32 -15.60
N GLU A 145 -16.78 -34.00 -16.22
CA GLU A 145 -18.22 -33.88 -15.95
C GLU A 145 -18.65 -34.18 -14.50
N HIS A 146 -17.81 -34.87 -13.70
CA HIS A 146 -18.07 -35.17 -12.29
C HIS A 146 -17.30 -34.29 -11.28
N GLN A 147 -16.31 -33.52 -11.72
CA GLN A 147 -15.50 -32.73 -10.79
C GLN A 147 -16.09 -31.35 -10.54
N GLU A 148 -16.98 -30.83 -11.39
CA GLU A 148 -17.65 -29.55 -11.14
C GLU A 148 -18.66 -29.64 -10.00
N GLU A 149 -19.45 -30.71 -9.92
CA GLU A 149 -20.38 -30.91 -8.79
C GLU A 149 -19.61 -31.16 -7.50
N ASP A 150 -18.56 -31.99 -7.52
CA ASP A 150 -17.71 -32.23 -6.35
C ASP A 150 -16.87 -31.00 -5.96
N ALA A 151 -16.34 -30.23 -6.91
CA ALA A 151 -15.56 -29.02 -6.61
C ALA A 151 -16.43 -27.83 -6.20
N VAL A 152 -17.64 -27.68 -6.75
CA VAL A 152 -18.61 -26.69 -6.26
C VAL A 152 -19.07 -27.06 -4.86
N THR A 153 -19.30 -28.34 -4.57
CA THR A 153 -19.66 -28.80 -3.22
C THR A 153 -18.51 -28.59 -2.24
N LEU A 154 -17.28 -28.95 -2.62
CA LEU A 154 -16.08 -28.70 -1.82
C LEU A 154 -15.81 -27.20 -1.63
N MET A 155 -16.03 -26.36 -2.65
CA MET A 155 -15.89 -24.91 -2.51
C MET A 155 -16.98 -24.31 -1.63
N ASP A 156 -18.22 -24.78 -1.70
CA ASP A 156 -19.29 -24.32 -0.81
C ASP A 156 -19.01 -24.74 0.64
N GLU A 157 -18.44 -25.94 0.84
CA GLU A 157 -18.04 -26.44 2.15
C GLU A 157 -16.80 -25.71 2.71
N GLU A 158 -15.78 -25.43 1.89
CA GLU A 158 -14.64 -24.57 2.25
C GLU A 158 -15.08 -23.12 2.52
N MET A 159 -16.01 -22.59 1.73
CA MET A 159 -16.47 -21.22 1.90
C MET A 159 -17.31 -21.10 3.17
N LYS A 160 -18.16 -22.08 3.48
CA LYS A 160 -18.91 -22.14 4.73
C LYS A 160 -17.99 -22.25 5.95
N THR A 161 -16.97 -23.11 5.90
CA THR A 161 -15.98 -23.21 6.99
C THR A 161 -15.20 -21.91 7.17
N LYS A 162 -14.84 -21.21 6.09
CA LYS A 162 -14.20 -19.89 6.17
C LYS A 162 -15.11 -18.82 6.74
N TYR A 163 -16.39 -18.81 6.36
CA TYR A 163 -17.39 -17.95 6.99
C TYR A 163 -17.54 -18.27 8.48
N ASP A 164 -17.41 -19.55 8.84
CA ASP A 164 -17.51 -19.98 10.22
C ASP A 164 -16.30 -19.55 11.07
N GLU A 165 -15.09 -19.72 10.54
CA GLU A 165 -13.86 -19.17 11.14
C GLU A 165 -13.96 -17.65 11.32
N LEU A 166 -14.48 -16.94 10.31
CA LEU A 166 -14.61 -15.50 10.36
C LEU A 166 -15.63 -15.05 11.42
N HIS A 167 -16.75 -15.76 11.58
CA HIS A 167 -17.71 -15.45 12.65
C HIS A 167 -17.09 -15.68 14.03
N LYS A 168 -16.33 -16.77 14.18
CA LYS A 168 -15.66 -17.13 15.44
C LYS A 168 -14.62 -16.08 15.83
N LEU A 169 -13.76 -15.67 14.90
CA LEU A 169 -12.78 -14.61 15.11
C LEU A 169 -13.45 -13.28 15.45
N ARG A 170 -14.56 -12.93 14.78
CA ARG A 170 -15.33 -11.72 15.09
C ARG A 170 -15.89 -11.77 16.52
N GLN A 171 -16.34 -12.94 16.96
CA GLN A 171 -16.86 -13.14 18.30
C GLN A 171 -15.75 -13.11 19.36
N GLU A 172 -14.58 -13.68 19.08
CA GLU A 172 -13.38 -13.55 19.91
C GLU A 172 -12.95 -12.08 20.04
N LEU A 173 -12.88 -11.34 18.93
CA LEU A 173 -12.59 -9.89 18.96
C LEU A 173 -13.61 -9.11 19.81
N ALA A 174 -14.91 -9.42 19.69
CA ALA A 174 -15.95 -8.78 20.49
C ALA A 174 -15.80 -9.10 21.99
N THR A 175 -15.33 -10.31 22.31
CA THR A 175 -15.07 -10.75 23.69
C THR A 175 -13.84 -10.03 24.25
N PHE A 176 -12.77 -9.88 23.47
CA PHE A 176 -11.59 -9.09 23.83
C PHE A 176 -11.89 -7.61 23.97
N GLN A 177 -12.74 -7.03 23.11
CA GLN A 177 -13.20 -5.64 23.23
C GLN A 177 -14.00 -5.40 24.51
N LYS A 178 -14.76 -6.39 25.00
CA LYS A 178 -15.48 -6.30 26.27
C LYS A 178 -14.57 -6.45 27.49
N GLN A 179 -13.37 -7.00 27.31
CA GLN A 179 -12.37 -7.23 28.33
C GLN A 179 -11.34 -6.08 28.34
N GLU A 180 -11.81 -4.83 28.33
CA GLU A 180 -10.94 -3.66 28.35
C GLU A 180 -10.78 -3.13 29.79
N ASN A 181 -9.66 -3.52 30.43
CA ASN A 181 -9.05 -2.76 31.52
C ASN A 181 -8.14 -1.67 30.89
N PRO A 182 -8.32 -0.37 31.12
CA PRO A 182 -7.88 0.67 30.17
C PRO A 182 -6.37 0.94 30.05
N GLN A 183 -5.50 0.33 30.86
CA GLN A 183 -4.13 0.84 31.04
C GLN A 183 -3.01 0.01 30.39
N GLU A 184 -3.34 -1.10 29.71
CA GLU A 184 -2.34 -2.05 29.18
C GLU A 184 -2.50 -2.32 27.66
N SER A 185 -3.31 -1.51 26.96
CA SER A 185 -3.89 -1.88 25.66
C SER A 185 -3.02 -1.63 24.42
N GLN A 186 -1.97 -0.81 24.49
CA GLN A 186 -1.14 -0.53 23.31
C GLN A 186 -0.09 -1.63 23.06
N VAL A 187 0.61 -2.07 24.11
CA VAL A 187 1.68 -3.08 24.00
C VAL A 187 1.13 -4.47 23.67
N GLN A 188 -0.07 -4.80 24.16
CA GLN A 188 -0.69 -6.10 23.94
C GLN A 188 -1.22 -6.27 22.50
N ARG A 189 -1.66 -5.17 21.86
CA ARG A 189 -2.09 -5.19 20.44
C ARG A 189 -0.90 -5.36 19.51
N ASP A 190 0.22 -4.71 19.79
CA ASP A 190 1.41 -4.88 18.92
C ASP A 190 1.91 -6.34 18.96
N LYS A 191 1.88 -6.99 20.14
CA LYS A 191 2.25 -8.42 20.29
C LYS A 191 1.28 -9.39 19.60
N TRP A 192 -0.01 -9.07 19.54
CA TRP A 192 -0.99 -9.88 18.83
C TRP A 192 -0.82 -9.77 17.31
N PHE A 193 -0.56 -8.56 16.79
CA PHE A 193 -0.33 -8.34 15.36
C PHE A 193 0.91 -9.11 14.88
N ASP A 194 2.00 -9.06 15.65
CA ASP A 194 3.24 -9.79 15.37
C ASP A 194 3.01 -11.31 15.31
N LYS A 195 2.20 -11.86 16.22
CA LYS A 195 1.89 -13.30 16.23
C LYS A 195 1.09 -13.76 15.00
N VAL A 196 0.23 -12.90 14.47
CA VAL A 196 -0.54 -13.20 13.25
C VAL A 196 0.35 -13.10 12.01
N LEU A 197 1.27 -12.13 11.97
CA LEU A 197 2.24 -11.98 10.89
C LEU A 197 3.21 -13.18 10.83
N ASP A 198 3.66 -13.69 11.98
CA ASP A 198 4.55 -14.86 12.06
C ASP A 198 3.89 -16.15 11.52
N VAL A 199 2.59 -16.33 11.76
CA VAL A 199 1.82 -17.47 11.25
C VAL A 199 1.53 -17.36 9.74
N ILE A 200 1.25 -16.15 9.25
CA ILE A 200 1.02 -15.91 7.81
C ILE A 200 2.35 -15.94 7.03
N GLY A 201 3.46 -15.57 7.67
CA GLY A 201 4.80 -15.55 7.09
C GLY A 201 5.45 -16.92 6.91
N GLY A 202 4.84 -17.99 7.43
CA GLY A 202 5.46 -19.32 7.49
C GLY A 202 6.61 -19.30 8.48
N GLY A 203 6.31 -19.61 9.74
CA GLY A 203 7.26 -19.53 10.84
C GLY A 203 8.60 -20.21 10.53
N ASP A 204 9.67 -19.53 10.94
CA ASP A 204 11.10 -19.87 10.85
C ASP A 204 11.99 -19.15 9.81
N VAL A 205 11.61 -17.95 9.36
CA VAL A 205 12.62 -16.99 8.91
C VAL A 205 12.60 -15.78 9.82
N LYS A 206 13.67 -15.64 10.62
CA LYS A 206 14.03 -14.46 11.44
C LYS A 206 14.33 -13.23 10.55
N LEU A 207 13.46 -12.98 9.58
CA LEU A 207 13.56 -11.98 8.53
C LEU A 207 13.03 -10.62 9.00
N GLU A 208 12.10 -10.61 9.95
CA GLU A 208 11.52 -9.37 10.50
C GLU A 208 12.56 -8.48 11.21
N SER A 209 13.57 -9.08 11.86
CA SER A 209 14.64 -8.30 12.49
C SER A 209 15.62 -7.71 11.48
N GLN A 210 15.71 -8.29 10.28
CA GLN A 210 16.63 -7.87 9.23
C GLN A 210 15.99 -6.91 8.23
N VAL A 211 14.67 -6.99 8.02
CA VAL A 211 13.96 -6.18 7.01
C VAL A 211 13.28 -5.00 7.68
N LYS A 212 13.88 -3.80 7.57
CA LYS A 212 13.30 -2.55 8.08
C LYS A 212 12.68 -1.74 6.94
N SER A 213 11.50 -1.18 7.15
CA SER A 213 10.89 -0.27 6.18
C SER A 213 11.70 1.02 6.03
N ILE A 214 11.83 1.51 4.79
CA ILE A 214 12.52 2.77 4.50
C ILE A 214 11.50 3.90 4.51
N VAL A 215 11.56 4.71 5.55
CA VAL A 215 10.82 5.98 5.62
C VAL A 215 11.73 7.10 5.16
N CYS A 216 11.25 7.92 4.22
CA CYS A 216 12.03 9.06 3.74
C CYS A 216 12.15 10.14 4.82
N GLY A 217 13.37 10.54 5.20
CA GLY A 217 13.60 11.60 6.18
C GLY A 217 13.09 12.99 5.76
N LYS A 218 12.89 13.24 4.46
CA LYS A 218 12.43 14.54 3.94
C LYS A 218 10.92 14.64 3.77
N CYS A 219 10.22 13.53 3.47
CA CYS A 219 8.76 13.54 3.28
C CYS A 219 7.99 12.70 4.30
N GLU A 220 8.68 11.97 5.18
CA GLU A 220 8.11 11.12 6.24
C GLU A 220 7.12 10.06 5.71
N LYS A 221 7.13 9.78 4.40
CA LYS A 221 6.26 8.78 3.77
C LYS A 221 7.01 7.48 3.52
N HIS A 222 6.30 6.38 3.73
CA HIS A 222 6.72 5.05 3.33
C HIS A 222 6.42 4.86 1.83
N ALA A 223 7.45 4.49 1.06
CA ALA A 223 7.31 4.27 -0.38
C ALA A 223 7.16 2.78 -0.74
N GLY A 224 6.95 1.90 0.25
CA GLY A 224 6.90 0.45 0.04
C GLY A 224 8.28 -0.20 -0.16
N SER A 225 9.36 0.52 0.11
CA SER A 225 10.73 0.00 0.02
C SER A 225 11.23 -0.44 1.38
N TYR A 226 11.99 -1.54 1.39
CA TYR A 226 12.55 -2.13 2.59
C TYR A 226 14.07 -2.22 2.47
N ARG A 227 14.76 -2.07 3.61
CA ARG A 227 16.21 -2.27 3.73
C ARG A 227 16.46 -3.57 4.47
N ILE A 228 17.49 -4.29 4.05
CA ILE A 228 17.99 -5.48 4.74
C ILE A 228 19.19 -5.04 5.58
N ALA A 229 19.27 -5.50 6.82
CA ALA A 229 20.37 -5.22 7.74
C ALA A 229 21.70 -5.75 7.16
N GLY A 230 22.76 -4.94 7.21
CA GLY A 230 24.11 -5.32 6.76
C GLY A 230 24.47 -4.95 5.32
N LEU A 231 23.55 -4.44 4.51
CA LEU A 231 23.84 -4.00 3.13
C LEU A 231 23.86 -2.47 3.00
N ARG A 232 24.82 -1.97 2.21
CA ARG A 232 24.86 -0.54 1.82
C ARG A 232 23.65 -0.24 0.92
N LEU A 233 22.91 0.80 1.25
CA LEU A 233 21.70 1.22 0.55
C LEU A 233 21.86 2.66 0.05
N GLN A 234 21.88 2.81 -1.27
CA GLN A 234 21.62 4.08 -1.92
C GLN A 234 20.15 4.14 -2.33
N TYR A 235 19.37 5.02 -1.69
CA TYR A 235 17.93 5.12 -1.89
C TYR A 235 17.54 6.51 -2.37
N VAL A 236 16.74 6.57 -3.44
CA VAL A 236 16.15 7.81 -3.95
C VAL A 236 14.64 7.75 -3.77
N CYS A 237 14.09 8.67 -2.98
CA CYS A 237 12.66 8.70 -2.72
C CYS A 237 11.87 9.04 -4.01
N PRO A 238 10.91 8.20 -4.45
CA PRO A 238 10.15 8.45 -5.69
C PRO A 238 9.16 9.61 -5.58
N LEU A 239 8.87 10.06 -4.35
CA LEU A 239 7.89 11.11 -4.08
C LEU A 239 8.50 12.51 -4.02
N CYS A 240 9.72 12.65 -3.49
CA CYS A 240 10.36 13.95 -3.28
C CYS A 240 11.80 14.06 -3.81
N ASN A 241 12.30 13.01 -4.46
CA ASN A 241 13.64 12.93 -5.05
C ASN A 241 14.80 13.13 -4.06
N TRP A 242 14.55 12.94 -2.76
CA TRP A 242 15.59 12.98 -1.74
C TRP A 242 16.44 11.72 -1.81
N ARG A 243 17.76 11.90 -1.75
CA ARG A 243 18.75 10.83 -1.78
C ARG A 243 19.18 10.53 -0.35
N TYR A 244 19.17 9.25 -0.01
CA TYR A 244 19.77 8.70 1.19
C TYR A 244 20.93 7.83 0.75
N ASP A 245 22.09 8.07 1.35
CA ASP A 245 23.26 7.21 1.20
C ASP A 245 23.62 6.70 2.59
N SER A 246 23.66 5.38 2.74
CA SER A 246 24.16 4.77 3.96
C SER A 246 25.70 4.83 3.93
N GLU A 247 26.29 5.99 4.22
CA GLU A 247 27.71 6.01 4.55
C GLU A 247 27.92 5.17 5.81
N GLU A 248 28.94 4.31 5.79
CA GLU A 248 29.30 3.40 6.88
C GLU A 248 29.42 4.16 8.22
N LYS A 249 28.36 4.15 9.01
CA LYS A 249 28.58 4.05 10.45
C LYS A 249 28.93 2.59 10.70
N LYS A 250 30.19 2.36 11.08
CA LYS A 250 30.60 1.13 11.77
C LYS A 250 29.75 1.02 13.04
N ASP A 251 28.53 0.54 12.91
CA ASP A 251 27.83 -0.06 14.02
C ASP A 251 28.58 -1.36 14.28
N GLU A 252 29.41 -1.30 15.33
CA GLU A 252 30.19 -2.41 15.85
C GLU A 252 29.30 -3.65 15.96
N PRO A 253 29.63 -4.75 15.26
CA PRO A 253 28.85 -5.96 15.37
C PRO A 253 29.07 -6.55 16.76
N LYS A 254 28.06 -6.47 17.64
CA LYS A 254 27.95 -7.40 18.77
C LYS A 254 27.64 -8.78 18.19
N HIS A 255 28.69 -9.44 17.71
CA HIS A 255 28.65 -10.74 17.09
C HIS A 255 28.76 -11.83 18.18
N GLU A 256 27.68 -12.01 18.93
CA GLU A 256 27.40 -13.28 19.61
C GLU A 256 26.71 -14.19 18.59
N LEU A 257 27.48 -14.70 17.61
CA LEU A 257 26.98 -15.61 16.57
C LEU A 257 28.09 -16.30 15.75
N VAL A 258 29.28 -16.55 16.32
CA VAL A 258 30.30 -17.40 15.65
C VAL A 258 30.12 -18.89 15.99
N ASP A 259 29.43 -19.26 17.07
CA ASP A 259 29.51 -20.64 17.59
C ASP A 259 28.60 -21.69 16.92
N ILE A 260 27.79 -21.34 15.91
CA ILE A 260 26.83 -22.30 15.31
C ILE A 260 27.41 -23.03 14.08
N VAL A 261 28.36 -22.43 13.35
CA VAL A 261 28.90 -23.04 12.12
C VAL A 261 30.07 -24.00 12.41
N GLU A 262 30.79 -23.82 13.52
CA GLU A 262 31.93 -24.69 13.87
C GLU A 262 31.50 -26.00 14.54
N ASN A 263 30.33 -26.04 15.18
CA ASN A 263 29.82 -27.23 15.86
C ASN A 263 29.12 -28.25 14.93
N LEU A 264 28.82 -27.92 13.67
CA LEU A 264 28.26 -28.88 12.71
C LEU A 264 29.32 -29.68 11.94
N ASN A 265 30.60 -29.26 11.97
CA ASN A 265 31.69 -29.96 11.30
C ASN A 265 32.49 -30.89 12.23
N THR A 266 32.34 -30.78 13.55
CA THR A 266 33.06 -31.64 14.52
C THR A 266 32.31 -32.95 14.81
N ASP A 267 30.99 -33.01 14.62
CA ASP A 267 30.21 -34.23 14.81
C ASP A 267 30.28 -35.22 13.63
N ARG A 268 30.77 -34.79 12.46
CA ARG A 268 30.87 -35.66 11.28
C ARG A 268 32.19 -36.45 11.19
N THR A 269 33.20 -36.12 12.00
CA THR A 269 34.54 -36.75 11.98
C THR A 269 34.79 -37.79 13.07
N GLN A 270 33.88 -37.99 14.02
CA GLN A 270 34.02 -39.03 15.06
C GLN A 270 33.29 -40.35 14.77
N GLN A 271 32.44 -40.42 13.75
CA GLN A 271 31.68 -41.64 13.42
C GLN A 271 32.34 -42.57 12.38
N SER A 272 33.51 -42.21 11.83
CA SER A 272 34.22 -43.03 10.84
C SER A 272 35.41 -43.84 11.39
N ASN A 273 35.73 -43.78 12.69
CA ASN A 273 36.90 -44.46 13.28
C ASN A 273 36.57 -45.59 14.29
N VAL A 274 35.33 -46.10 14.31
CA VAL A 274 34.94 -47.27 15.12
C VAL A 274 34.41 -48.38 14.22
N THR A 275 35.17 -48.77 13.20
CA THR A 275 34.98 -50.07 12.51
C THR A 275 36.31 -50.57 11.92
N SER A 276 37.30 -50.83 12.78
CA SER A 276 38.44 -51.70 12.47
C SER A 276 39.18 -52.05 13.76
N LYS A 277 38.66 -53.08 14.43
CA LYS A 277 39.43 -54.08 15.17
C LYS A 277 38.53 -55.28 15.43
#